data_AF-K4AEC8-F1
#
_entry.id   AF-K4AEC8-F1
#
_cell.length_a   1.000
_cell.length_b   1.000
_cell.length_c   1.000
_cell.angle_alpha   90.00
_cell.angle_beta   90.00
_cell.angle_gamma   90.00
#
_symmetry.space_group_name_H-M   'P 1'
#
loop_
_entity.id
_entity.type
_entity.pdbx_description
1 polymer ?
#
loop_
_entity_poly.entity_id
_entity_poly.type
_entity_poly.pdbx_seq_one_letter_code
_entity_poly.pdbx_strand_id
1 'polypeptide(L)'
;MPGAEQAGMRRPTESERRRMYRDLALSLRCGLRDAAAGFSFLRLRGLRGLLRALHSADADLGLFRDSQAIRDLQVVPVLFEHSLRKATGDAVVTVAQVLGMEPAAARLRNPATDSEVVLALRVLQGCCLLCPGCAAAAHRYNAVKDFKEQFGLNKIADIVKDPNRDDHVRLKCSEFLLLYSGNCGATFKSNIQEDLKKLFGEKCASFICSTNLFSSTLDSQVRQCELSFLAEQVLDYMQPY
;
A
#
# COMPACT_ATOMS: atom_id res chain seq x y z
N MET A 1 42.75 30.11 10.08
CA MET A 1 41.96 29.16 9.28
C MET A 1 42.60 27.79 9.38
N PRO A 2 41.98 26.87 10.11
CA PRO A 2 41.67 25.59 9.46
C PRO A 2 40.35 24.97 9.94
N GLY A 3 39.83 24.04 9.13
CA GLY A 3 38.93 22.99 9.62
C GLY A 3 37.52 23.05 9.06
N ALA A 4 37.36 22.65 7.80
CA ALA A 4 36.08 22.22 7.27
C ALA A 4 35.64 20.92 7.97
N GLU A 5 34.67 21.01 8.89
CA GLU A 5 33.96 19.84 9.40
C GLU A 5 32.95 19.37 8.35
N GLN A 6 33.32 18.30 7.65
CA GLN A 6 32.36 17.41 7.02
C GLN A 6 31.44 16.87 8.11
N ALA A 7 30.20 17.35 8.14
CA ALA A 7 29.11 16.78 8.94
C ALA A 7 28.78 15.37 8.40
N GLY A 8 29.61 14.39 8.75
CA GLY A 8 29.37 12.98 8.52
C GLY A 8 28.20 12.53 9.39
N MET A 9 27.13 12.06 8.75
CA MET A 9 25.94 11.48 9.39
C MET A 9 26.38 10.41 10.41
N ARG A 10 26.35 10.74 11.70
CA ARG A 10 26.71 9.84 12.80
C ARG A 10 25.75 8.65 12.79
N ARG A 11 26.28 7.42 12.74
CA ARG A 11 25.45 6.22 12.87
C ARG A 11 24.78 6.21 14.26
N PRO A 12 23.47 5.92 14.34
CA PRO A 12 22.77 5.89 15.62
C PRO A 12 23.35 4.81 16.52
N THR A 13 23.48 5.14 17.80
CA THR A 13 23.87 4.21 18.87
C THR A 13 22.80 3.14 19.07
N GLU A 14 23.16 2.03 19.72
CA GLU A 14 22.21 0.93 19.94
C GLU A 14 21.01 1.36 20.81
N SER A 15 21.22 2.25 21.79
CA SER A 15 20.16 2.83 22.61
C SER A 15 19.24 3.75 21.81
N GLU A 16 19.79 4.58 20.92
CA GLU A 16 19.01 5.40 19.99
C GLU A 16 18.20 4.53 19.04
N ARG A 17 18.79 3.46 18.49
CA ARG A 17 18.07 2.51 17.63
C ARG A 17 16.92 1.81 18.34
N ARG A 18 17.09 1.42 19.60
CA ARG A 18 16.01 0.86 20.43
C ARG A 18 14.89 1.88 20.68
N ARG A 19 15.23 3.16 20.87
CA ARG A 19 14.25 4.24 21.02
C ARG A 19 13.47 4.46 19.72
N MET A 20 14.18 4.61 18.60
CA MET A 20 13.57 4.75 17.27
C MET A 20 12.62 3.59 16.95
N TYR A 21 13.00 2.35 17.27
CA TYR A 21 12.13 1.19 17.09
C TYR A 21 10.85 1.28 17.93
N ARG A 22 10.94 1.68 19.20
CA ARG A 22 9.76 1.82 20.08
C ARG A 22 8.83 2.92 19.57
N ASP A 23 9.39 4.05 19.14
CA ASP A 23 8.62 5.18 18.64
C ASP A 23 7.91 4.82 17.31
N LEU A 24 8.60 4.08 16.43
CA LEU A 24 8.03 3.53 15.21
C LEU A 24 6.92 2.51 15.51
N ALA A 25 7.17 1.54 16.39
CA ALA A 25 6.21 0.52 16.77
C ALA A 25 4.95 1.13 17.40
N LEU A 26 5.11 2.16 18.25
CA LEU A 26 3.99 2.90 18.83
C LEU A 26 3.18 3.62 17.75
N SER A 27 3.86 4.30 16.83
CA SER A 27 3.23 5.02 15.72
C SER A 27 2.44 4.06 14.81
N LEU A 28 3.01 2.90 14.48
CA LEU A 28 2.34 1.85 13.73
C LEU A 28 1.14 1.29 14.48
N ARG A 29 1.25 0.97 15.77
CA ARG A 29 0.10 0.48 16.57
C ARG A 29 -1.04 1.48 16.62
N CYS A 30 -0.75 2.75 16.83
CA CYS A 30 -1.76 3.81 16.83
C CYS A 30 -2.41 3.94 15.45
N GLY A 31 -1.61 3.97 14.39
CA GLY A 31 -2.08 4.05 13.01
C GLY A 31 -2.94 2.85 12.60
N LEU A 32 -2.52 1.62 12.94
CA LEU A 32 -3.25 0.39 12.63
C LEU A 32 -4.54 0.26 13.42
N ARG A 33 -4.54 0.63 14.70
CA ARG A 33 -5.76 0.65 15.51
C ARG A 33 -6.83 1.56 14.89
N ASP A 34 -6.42 2.74 14.47
CA ASP A 34 -7.29 3.71 13.83
C ASP A 34 -7.73 3.26 12.43
N ALA A 35 -6.80 2.72 11.63
CA ALA A 35 -7.09 2.14 10.31
C ALA A 35 -8.03 0.93 10.40
N ALA A 36 -8.06 0.25 11.55
CA ALA A 36 -8.96 -0.85 11.84
C ALA A 36 -10.35 -0.43 12.35
N ALA A 37 -10.60 0.87 12.53
CA ALA A 37 -11.85 1.35 13.11
C ALA A 37 -13.08 1.13 12.20
N GLY A 38 -14.27 1.04 12.81
CA GLY A 38 -15.54 0.91 12.08
C GLY A 38 -15.96 2.17 11.30
N PHE A 39 -15.38 3.33 11.65
CA PHE A 39 -15.73 4.64 11.11
C PHE A 39 -14.67 5.18 10.15
N SER A 40 -15.10 5.72 9.01
CA SER A 40 -14.24 6.27 7.95
C SER A 40 -13.28 7.37 8.46
N PHE A 41 -13.77 8.28 9.31
CA PHE A 41 -12.93 9.36 9.86
C PHE A 41 -11.72 8.82 10.65
N LEU A 42 -11.93 7.81 11.50
CA LEU A 42 -10.86 7.19 12.26
C LEU A 42 -9.90 6.43 11.32
N ARG A 43 -10.43 5.73 10.32
CA ARG A 43 -9.59 5.05 9.33
C ARG A 43 -8.71 6.02 8.54
N LEU A 44 -9.26 7.14 8.07
CA LEU A 44 -8.51 8.21 7.42
C LEU A 44 -7.41 8.78 8.32
N ARG A 45 -7.71 8.99 9.61
CA ARG A 45 -6.71 9.42 10.60
C ARG A 45 -5.58 8.40 10.73
N GLY A 46 -5.93 7.12 10.82
CA GLY A 46 -5.00 6.01 10.91
C GLY A 46 -4.09 5.91 9.70
N LEU A 47 -4.66 5.91 8.49
CA LEU A 47 -3.92 5.86 7.22
C LEU A 47 -2.94 7.02 7.05
N ARG A 48 -3.34 8.25 7.41
CA ARG A 48 -2.44 9.41 7.44
C ARG A 48 -1.34 9.26 8.47
N GLY A 49 -1.64 8.67 9.63
CA GLY A 49 -0.66 8.33 10.66
C GLY A 49 0.37 7.30 10.16
N LEU A 50 -0.08 6.25 9.49
CA LEU A 50 0.77 5.24 8.87
C LEU A 50 1.68 5.85 7.81
N LEU A 51 1.15 6.70 6.92
CA LEU A 51 1.97 7.43 5.96
C LEU A 51 3.07 8.23 6.64
N ARG A 52 2.75 9.02 7.68
CA ARG A 52 3.77 9.79 8.42
C ARG A 52 4.83 8.87 9.04
N ALA A 53 4.42 7.77 9.65
CA ALA A 53 5.35 6.80 10.24
C ALA A 53 6.31 6.21 9.19
N LEU A 54 5.82 5.92 7.98
CA LEU A 54 6.66 5.44 6.87
C LEU A 54 7.66 6.50 6.39
N HIS A 55 7.24 7.76 6.25
CA HIS A 55 8.15 8.85 5.88
C HIS A 55 9.23 9.08 6.94
N SER A 56 8.90 8.94 8.23
CA SER A 56 9.89 9.04 9.31
C SER A 56 10.83 7.82 9.38
N ALA A 57 10.37 6.65 8.95
CA ALA A 57 11.16 5.42 8.92
C ALA A 57 12.10 5.33 7.70
N ASP A 58 11.97 6.22 6.71
CA ASP A 58 12.79 6.22 5.50
C ASP A 58 14.30 6.35 5.81
N ALA A 59 14.65 6.96 6.96
CA ALA A 59 16.01 7.04 7.47
C ALA A 59 16.59 5.70 7.99
N ASP A 60 15.74 4.73 8.38
CA ASP A 60 16.17 3.42 8.92
C ASP A 60 15.17 2.30 8.53
N LEU A 61 15.15 2.01 7.23
CA LEU A 61 14.28 1.02 6.57
C LEU A 61 14.30 -0.37 7.23
N GLY A 62 15.39 -0.70 7.93
CA GLY A 62 15.55 -1.94 8.68
C GLY A 62 14.56 -2.06 9.85
N LEU A 63 14.27 -0.96 10.55
CA LEU A 63 13.35 -0.98 11.70
C LEU A 63 11.91 -1.22 11.28
N PHE A 64 11.47 -0.58 10.19
CA PHE A 64 10.13 -0.83 9.65
C PHE A 64 10.00 -2.29 9.21
N ARG A 65 10.98 -2.79 8.48
CA ARG A 65 11.02 -4.20 8.06
C ARG A 65 10.91 -5.17 9.23
N ASP A 66 11.74 -4.99 10.25
CA ASP A 66 11.76 -5.90 11.40
C ASP A 66 10.45 -5.81 12.21
N SER A 67 9.77 -4.65 12.17
CA SER A 67 8.43 -4.50 12.76
C SER A 67 7.37 -5.38 12.07
N GLN A 68 7.47 -5.60 10.75
CA GLN A 68 6.47 -6.37 9.99
C GLN A 68 6.47 -7.88 10.30
N ALA A 69 7.49 -8.38 11.02
CA ALA A 69 7.49 -9.74 11.55
C ALA A 69 6.55 -9.93 12.75
N ILE A 70 6.11 -8.83 13.37
CA ILE A 70 5.21 -8.84 14.53
C ILE A 70 3.78 -8.67 14.03
N ARG A 71 2.91 -9.64 14.34
CA ARG A 71 1.50 -9.68 13.91
C ARG A 71 0.76 -8.36 14.14
N ASP A 72 0.92 -7.76 15.31
CA ASP A 72 0.23 -6.52 15.68
C ASP A 72 0.71 -5.27 14.93
N LEU A 73 1.82 -5.36 14.21
CA LEU A 73 2.45 -4.27 13.46
C LEU A 73 2.34 -4.47 11.94
N GLN A 74 1.71 -5.56 11.49
CA GLN A 74 1.54 -5.85 10.07
C GLN A 74 0.58 -4.86 9.43
N VAL A 75 1.08 -4.10 8.46
CA VAL A 75 0.30 -3.05 7.79
C VAL A 75 -0.62 -3.63 6.72
N VAL A 76 -0.11 -4.55 5.89
CA VAL A 76 -0.82 -5.08 4.72
C VAL A 76 -2.18 -5.70 5.09
N PRO A 77 -2.29 -6.61 6.08
CA PRO A 77 -3.59 -7.23 6.41
C PRO A 77 -4.66 -6.23 6.82
N VAL A 78 -4.30 -5.22 7.62
CA VAL A 78 -5.24 -4.21 8.12
C VAL A 78 -5.79 -3.36 6.97
N LEU A 79 -4.93 -2.95 6.03
CA LEU A 79 -5.37 -2.17 4.87
C LEU A 79 -6.36 -2.96 4.01
N PHE A 80 -6.10 -4.25 3.80
CA PHE A 80 -6.96 -5.11 2.99
C PHE A 80 -8.29 -5.45 3.65
N GLU A 81 -8.29 -5.60 4.96
CA GLU A 81 -9.51 -5.90 5.69
C GLU A 81 -10.40 -4.65 5.83
N HIS A 82 -9.80 -3.47 6.07
CA HIS A 82 -10.53 -2.28 6.47
C HIS A 82 -10.63 -1.17 5.40
N SER A 83 -9.73 -1.11 4.42
CA SER A 83 -9.65 -0.01 3.45
C SER A 83 -9.73 -0.45 1.99
N LEU A 84 -9.31 -1.67 1.66
CA LEU A 84 -9.32 -2.24 0.30
C LEU A 84 -10.27 -3.44 0.16
N ARG A 85 -11.12 -3.68 1.17
CA ARG A 85 -12.16 -4.70 1.10
C ARG A 85 -13.21 -4.26 0.08
N LYS A 86 -13.58 -5.18 -0.82
CA LYS A 86 -14.73 -4.99 -1.71
C LYS A 86 -15.97 -4.66 -0.88
N ALA A 87 -16.65 -3.56 -1.21
CA ALA A 87 -17.96 -3.28 -0.67
C ALA A 87 -18.88 -4.41 -1.12
N THR A 88 -19.10 -5.37 -0.22
CA THR A 88 -20.14 -6.39 -0.40
C THR A 88 -21.45 -5.64 -0.20
N GLY A 89 -22.49 -5.93 -1.01
CA GLY A 89 -23.73 -5.14 -1.08
C GLY A 89 -24.49 -4.95 0.25
N ASP A 90 -24.03 -5.59 1.32
CA ASP A 90 -24.50 -5.49 2.70
C ASP A 90 -23.83 -4.34 3.50
N ALA A 91 -22.96 -3.54 2.87
CA ALA A 91 -22.23 -2.45 3.53
C ALA A 91 -23.05 -1.15 3.68
N VAL A 92 -24.34 -1.15 3.35
CA VAL A 92 -25.22 -0.03 3.71
C VAL A 92 -25.62 -0.23 5.16
N VAL A 93 -25.06 0.58 6.05
CA VAL A 93 -25.52 0.67 7.43
C VAL A 93 -27.01 1.02 7.40
N THR A 94 -27.87 0.06 7.73
CA THR A 94 -29.32 0.30 7.74
C THR A 94 -29.70 1.08 8.99
N VAL A 95 -30.78 1.87 8.91
CA VAL A 95 -31.31 2.61 10.07
C VAL A 95 -31.59 1.66 11.24
N ALA A 96 -31.98 0.40 10.96
CA ALA A 96 -32.16 -0.65 11.96
C ALA A 96 -30.86 -1.02 12.72
N GLN A 97 -29.71 -1.03 12.05
CA GLN A 97 -28.40 -1.25 12.69
C GLN A 97 -27.97 -0.05 13.54
N VAL A 98 -28.31 1.17 13.13
CA VAL A 98 -28.06 2.40 13.92
C VAL A 98 -28.95 2.46 15.16
N LEU A 99 -30.18 1.96 15.06
CA LEU A 99 -31.17 1.92 16.14
C LEU A 99 -31.05 0.68 17.06
N GLY A 100 -30.06 -0.19 16.83
CA GLY A 100 -29.78 -1.35 17.68
C GLY A 100 -30.81 -2.48 17.60
N MET A 101 -31.54 -2.59 16.48
CA MET A 101 -32.62 -3.56 16.29
C MET A 101 -32.17 -4.90 15.67
N GLU A 102 -30.88 -5.06 15.37
CA GLU A 102 -30.26 -6.27 14.80
C GLU A 102 -29.13 -6.79 15.73
N PRO A 103 -28.78 -8.09 15.69
CA PRO A 103 -27.92 -8.70 16.70
C PRO A 103 -26.53 -8.06 16.74
N ALA A 104 -26.01 -7.87 17.95
CA ALA A 104 -24.79 -7.16 18.33
C ALA A 104 -23.47 -7.64 17.66
N ALA A 105 -23.51 -8.62 16.76
CA ALA A 105 -22.37 -9.17 16.04
C ALA A 105 -22.04 -8.42 14.72
N ALA A 106 -22.99 -7.66 14.16
CA ALA A 106 -22.73 -6.81 13.00
C ALA A 106 -22.04 -5.52 13.47
N ARG A 107 -20.71 -5.54 13.57
CA ARG A 107 -19.93 -4.31 13.76
C ARG A 107 -20.32 -3.33 12.67
N LEU A 108 -20.99 -2.23 13.03
CA LEU A 108 -21.28 -1.10 12.15
C LEU A 108 -19.97 -0.70 11.44
N ARG A 109 -19.86 -1.06 10.17
CA ARG A 109 -18.64 -0.88 9.38
C ARG A 109 -19.03 -0.18 8.10
N ASN A 110 -18.77 1.12 8.07
CA ASN A 110 -18.98 1.90 6.86
C ASN A 110 -18.05 1.36 5.76
N PRO A 111 -18.52 1.28 4.50
CA PRO A 111 -17.67 0.91 3.38
C PRO A 111 -16.50 1.90 3.29
N ALA A 112 -15.37 1.43 2.75
CA ALA A 112 -14.23 2.29 2.55
C ALA A 112 -14.57 3.37 1.52
N THR A 113 -14.35 4.63 1.89
CA THR A 113 -14.46 5.76 0.96
C THR A 113 -13.29 5.76 -0.03
N ASP A 114 -13.45 6.43 -1.17
CA ASP A 114 -12.39 6.54 -2.18
C ASP A 114 -11.12 7.20 -1.63
N SER A 115 -11.27 8.16 -0.71
CA SER A 115 -10.15 8.76 0.02
C SER A 115 -9.39 7.75 0.90
N GLU A 116 -10.10 6.80 1.52
CA GLU A 116 -9.46 5.72 2.28
C GLU A 116 -8.71 4.76 1.36
N VAL A 117 -9.29 4.42 0.20
CA VAL A 117 -8.63 3.56 -0.80
C VAL A 117 -7.34 4.22 -1.29
N VAL A 118 -7.38 5.49 -1.70
CA VAL A 118 -6.19 6.23 -2.18
C VAL A 118 -5.11 6.29 -1.10
N LEU A 119 -5.48 6.60 0.15
CA LEU A 119 -4.50 6.65 1.24
C LEU A 119 -3.93 5.26 1.55
N ALA A 120 -4.74 4.20 1.55
CA ALA A 120 -4.28 2.84 1.75
C ALA A 120 -3.32 2.39 0.64
N LEU A 121 -3.59 2.74 -0.61
CA LEU A 121 -2.68 2.47 -1.72
C LEU A 121 -1.38 3.24 -1.57
N ARG A 122 -1.41 4.51 -1.13
CA ARG A 122 -0.18 5.26 -0.83
C ARG A 122 0.59 4.64 0.34
N VAL A 123 -0.09 4.17 1.38
CA VAL A 123 0.56 3.43 2.48
C VAL A 123 1.22 2.17 1.92
N LEU A 124 0.54 1.40 1.08
CA LEU A 124 1.12 0.22 0.41
C LEU A 124 2.30 0.60 -0.50
N GLN A 125 2.20 1.67 -1.29
CA GLN A 125 3.30 2.17 -2.11
C GLN A 125 4.50 2.56 -1.23
N GLY A 126 4.27 3.23 -0.10
CA GLY A 126 5.31 3.57 0.88
C GLY A 126 5.91 2.34 1.59
N CYS A 127 5.07 1.35 1.95
CA CYS A 127 5.52 0.10 2.57
C CYS A 127 6.28 -0.82 1.61
N CYS A 128 5.89 -0.85 0.33
CA CYS A 128 6.29 -1.90 -0.59
C CYS A 128 7.10 -1.41 -1.81
N LEU A 129 7.09 -0.13 -2.17
CA LEU A 129 7.42 0.29 -3.54
C LEU A 129 8.22 1.59 -3.74
N LEU A 130 8.15 2.56 -2.83
CA LEU A 130 8.80 3.88 -3.04
C LEU A 130 10.24 3.96 -2.52
N CYS A 131 10.64 3.07 -1.60
CA CYS A 131 12.01 2.97 -1.14
C CYS A 131 12.63 1.61 -1.56
N PRO A 132 13.70 1.59 -2.38
CA PRO A 132 14.32 0.35 -2.86
C PRO A 132 14.71 -0.64 -1.74
N GLY A 133 15.10 -0.13 -0.56
CA GLY A 133 15.39 -0.95 0.61
C GLY A 133 14.13 -1.53 1.28
N CYS A 134 13.00 -0.82 1.25
CA CYS A 134 11.69 -1.35 1.67
C CYS A 134 11.10 -2.36 0.69
N ALA A 135 11.34 -2.21 -0.62
CA ALA A 135 10.87 -3.16 -1.63
C ALA A 135 11.55 -4.53 -1.49
N ALA A 136 12.88 -4.56 -1.36
CA ALA A 136 13.64 -5.79 -1.11
C ALA A 136 13.27 -6.45 0.23
N ALA A 137 12.94 -5.64 1.24
CA ALA A 137 12.47 -6.08 2.55
C ALA A 137 11.05 -6.65 2.51
N ALA A 138 10.09 -5.98 1.86
CA ALA A 138 8.72 -6.45 1.70
C ALA A 138 8.67 -7.80 0.97
N HIS A 139 9.59 -8.02 0.02
CA HIS A 139 9.78 -9.29 -0.67
C HIS A 139 10.37 -10.38 0.25
N ARG A 140 11.38 -10.04 1.07
CA ARG A 140 12.07 -10.98 1.98
C ARG A 140 11.24 -11.38 3.22
N TYR A 141 10.31 -10.54 3.67
CA TYR A 141 9.52 -10.73 4.90
C TYR A 141 8.06 -11.09 4.63
N ASN A 142 7.75 -11.68 3.47
CA ASN A 142 6.42 -12.22 3.14
C ASN A 142 5.26 -11.20 3.08
N ALA A 143 5.49 -9.89 3.11
CA ALA A 143 4.40 -8.92 2.90
C ALA A 143 3.74 -9.09 1.52
N VAL A 144 4.52 -9.46 0.50
CA VAL A 144 4.04 -9.85 -0.84
C VAL A 144 3.31 -11.21 -0.80
N LYS A 145 3.72 -12.13 0.07
CA LYS A 145 3.04 -13.42 0.29
C LYS A 145 1.68 -13.19 0.94
N ASP A 146 1.60 -12.35 1.97
CA ASP A 146 0.35 -11.97 2.64
C ASP A 146 -0.59 -11.21 1.68
N PHE A 147 -0.05 -10.35 0.82
CA PHE A 147 -0.80 -9.72 -0.28
C PHE A 147 -1.41 -10.77 -1.23
N LYS A 148 -0.63 -11.79 -1.61
CA LYS A 148 -1.09 -12.88 -2.47
C LYS A 148 -2.13 -13.78 -1.76
N GLU A 149 -1.89 -14.13 -0.50
CA GLU A 149 -2.79 -14.95 0.33
C GLU A 149 -4.15 -14.26 0.55
N GLN A 150 -4.19 -12.94 0.57
CA GLN A 150 -5.43 -12.16 0.73
C GLN A 150 -6.12 -11.83 -0.60
N PHE A 151 -5.71 -12.48 -1.70
CA PHE A 151 -6.19 -12.21 -3.05
C PHE A 151 -6.09 -10.71 -3.40
N GLY A 152 -5.01 -10.06 -2.95
CA GLY A 152 -4.84 -8.62 -3.07
C GLY A 152 -4.88 -8.15 -4.51
N LEU A 153 -4.27 -8.93 -5.42
CA LEU A 153 -4.29 -8.64 -6.86
C LEU A 153 -5.71 -8.64 -7.43
N ASN A 154 -6.56 -9.61 -7.05
CA ASN A 154 -7.96 -9.67 -7.46
C ASN A 154 -8.76 -8.46 -6.96
N LYS A 155 -8.53 -8.05 -5.70
CA LYS A 155 -9.21 -6.87 -5.13
C LYS A 155 -8.83 -5.58 -5.86
N ILE A 156 -7.56 -5.41 -6.19
CA ILE A 156 -7.10 -4.27 -7.00
C ILE A 156 -7.69 -4.35 -8.41
N ALA A 157 -7.70 -5.53 -9.03
CA ALA A 157 -8.32 -5.72 -10.35
C ALA A 157 -9.80 -5.36 -10.37
N ASP A 158 -10.55 -5.74 -9.34
CA ASP A 158 -11.96 -5.38 -9.18
C ASP A 158 -12.14 -3.85 -9.11
N ILE A 159 -11.28 -3.13 -8.40
CA ILE A 159 -11.35 -1.66 -8.29
C ILE A 159 -11.03 -0.99 -9.62
N VAL A 160 -9.97 -1.43 -10.30
CA VAL A 160 -9.51 -0.79 -11.55
C VAL A 160 -10.50 -0.99 -12.69
N LYS A 161 -11.13 -2.16 -12.74
CA LYS A 161 -12.10 -2.53 -13.78
C LYS A 161 -13.48 -1.96 -13.55
N ASP A 162 -13.80 -1.46 -12.36
CA ASP A 162 -15.12 -0.90 -12.07
C ASP A 162 -15.26 0.49 -12.74
N PRO A 163 -16.08 0.63 -13.79
CA PRO A 163 -16.23 1.91 -14.49
C PRO A 163 -16.98 2.95 -13.66
N ASN A 164 -17.64 2.54 -12.57
CA ASN A 164 -18.38 3.45 -11.69
C ASN A 164 -17.51 3.99 -10.55
N ARG A 165 -16.25 3.56 -10.46
CA ARG A 165 -15.29 4.08 -9.49
C ARG A 165 -14.66 5.37 -9.98
N ASP A 166 -14.34 6.24 -9.03
CA ASP A 166 -13.61 7.48 -9.28
C ASP A 166 -12.28 7.20 -10.05
N ASP A 167 -12.06 7.95 -11.13
CA ASP A 167 -10.91 7.75 -12.01
C ASP A 167 -9.58 7.97 -11.29
N HIS A 168 -9.53 8.84 -10.28
CA HIS A 168 -8.33 9.02 -9.45
C HIS A 168 -8.01 7.76 -8.65
N VAL A 169 -9.03 7.06 -8.13
CA VAL A 169 -8.85 5.78 -7.43
C VAL A 169 -8.31 4.72 -8.38
N ARG A 170 -8.93 4.60 -9.56
CA ARG A 170 -8.52 3.64 -10.60
C ARG A 170 -7.09 3.89 -11.05
N LEU A 171 -6.72 5.16 -11.25
CA LEU A 171 -5.35 5.58 -11.57
C LEU A 171 -4.36 5.18 -10.49
N LYS A 172 -4.65 5.45 -9.21
CA LYS A 172 -3.78 5.05 -8.09
C LYS A 172 -3.63 3.54 -7.95
N CYS A 173 -4.67 2.77 -8.26
CA CYS A 173 -4.56 1.32 -8.33
C CYS A 173 -3.64 0.88 -9.49
N SER A 174 -3.73 1.51 -10.66
CA SER A 174 -2.85 1.23 -11.80
C SER A 174 -1.39 1.57 -11.52
N GLU A 175 -1.12 2.71 -10.87
CA GLU A 175 0.22 3.07 -10.39
C GLU A 175 0.79 1.99 -9.45
N PHE A 176 -0.04 1.48 -8.53
CA PHE A 176 0.34 0.41 -7.62
C PHE A 176 0.67 -0.90 -8.38
N LEU A 177 -0.10 -1.27 -9.41
CA LEU A 177 0.14 -2.48 -10.21
C LEU A 177 1.48 -2.43 -10.95
N LEU A 178 1.82 -1.28 -11.55
CA LEU A 178 3.08 -1.07 -12.24
C LEU A 178 4.27 -1.23 -11.29
N LEU A 179 4.17 -0.61 -10.12
CA LEU A 179 5.19 -0.72 -9.07
C LEU A 179 5.30 -2.17 -8.54
N TYR A 180 4.17 -2.85 -8.32
CA TYR A 180 4.11 -4.24 -7.83
C TYR A 180 4.83 -5.21 -8.78
N SER A 181 4.68 -5.01 -10.09
CA SER A 181 5.34 -5.80 -11.13
C SER A 181 6.83 -5.49 -11.26
N GLY A 182 7.21 -4.21 -11.25
CA GLY A 182 8.58 -3.75 -11.49
C GLY A 182 9.59 -4.22 -10.43
N ASN A 183 9.17 -4.32 -9.17
CA ASN A 183 10.05 -4.60 -8.03
C ASN A 183 10.21 -6.09 -7.65
N CYS A 184 9.62 -7.01 -8.41
CA CYS A 184 9.68 -8.45 -8.10
C CYS A 184 10.92 -9.13 -8.70
N GLY A 185 11.53 -10.07 -7.96
CA GLY A 185 12.65 -10.88 -8.47
C GLY A 185 12.24 -11.80 -9.64
N ALA A 186 13.21 -12.29 -10.42
CA ALA A 186 12.97 -13.01 -11.69
C ALA A 186 12.03 -14.23 -11.59
N THR A 187 12.13 -15.02 -10.51
CA THR A 187 11.25 -16.18 -10.24
C THR A 187 9.85 -15.80 -9.77
N PHE A 188 9.69 -14.60 -9.19
CA PHE A 188 8.40 -14.09 -8.75
C PHE A 188 7.66 -13.36 -9.89
N LYS A 189 8.41 -12.83 -10.86
CA LYS A 189 7.86 -12.20 -12.07
C LYS A 189 7.01 -13.15 -12.92
N SER A 190 7.40 -14.42 -13.08
CA SER A 190 6.62 -15.38 -13.89
C SER A 190 5.24 -15.67 -13.29
N ASN A 191 5.17 -15.90 -11.97
CA ASN A 191 3.90 -16.15 -11.27
C ASN A 191 2.99 -14.92 -11.26
N ILE A 192 3.55 -13.73 -11.05
CA ILE A 192 2.79 -12.47 -11.10
C ILE A 192 2.30 -12.19 -12.52
N GLN A 193 3.11 -12.45 -13.54
CA GLN A 193 2.73 -12.24 -14.93
C GLN A 193 1.54 -13.13 -15.32
N GLU A 194 1.49 -14.39 -14.88
CA GLU A 194 0.32 -15.25 -15.11
C GLU A 194 -0.94 -14.74 -14.40
N ASP A 195 -0.81 -14.32 -13.13
CA ASP A 195 -1.92 -13.78 -12.35
C ASP A 195 -2.46 -12.48 -12.99
N LEU A 196 -1.57 -11.60 -13.48
CA LEU A 196 -1.92 -10.41 -14.23
C LEU A 196 -2.56 -10.73 -15.59
N LYS A 197 -2.07 -11.74 -16.33
CA LYS A 197 -2.67 -12.15 -17.62
C LYS A 197 -4.10 -12.63 -17.44
N LYS A 198 -4.37 -13.43 -16.40
CA LYS A 198 -5.73 -13.91 -16.08
C LYS A 198 -6.67 -12.76 -15.73
N LEU A 199 -6.17 -11.76 -15.02
CA LEU A 199 -6.99 -10.65 -14.55
C LEU A 199 -7.15 -9.55 -15.60
N PHE A 200 -6.10 -9.12 -16.28
CA PHE A 200 -6.13 -7.93 -17.15
C PHE A 200 -5.97 -8.25 -18.65
N GLY A 201 -5.80 -9.52 -18.99
CA GLY A 201 -5.54 -9.94 -20.36
C GLY A 201 -4.06 -9.81 -20.75
N GLU A 202 -3.70 -10.44 -21.86
CA GLU A 202 -2.29 -10.62 -22.25
C GLU A 202 -1.58 -9.31 -22.60
N LYS A 203 -2.26 -8.39 -23.30
CA LYS A 203 -1.68 -7.11 -23.70
C LYS A 203 -1.34 -6.22 -22.49
N CYS A 204 -2.32 -6.02 -21.60
CA CYS A 204 -2.14 -5.19 -20.40
C CYS A 204 -1.10 -5.80 -19.44
N ALA A 205 -1.16 -7.12 -19.20
CA ALA A 205 -0.18 -7.79 -18.34
C ALA A 205 1.25 -7.71 -18.90
N SER A 206 1.42 -7.85 -20.22
CA SER A 206 2.73 -7.73 -20.85
C SER A 206 3.28 -6.31 -20.73
N PHE A 207 2.43 -5.29 -20.88
CA PHE A 207 2.80 -3.88 -20.66
C PHE A 207 3.22 -3.63 -19.20
N ILE A 208 2.43 -4.08 -18.22
CA ILE A 208 2.75 -3.94 -16.79
C ILE A 208 4.07 -4.66 -16.44
N CYS A 209 4.37 -5.80 -17.09
CA CYS A 209 5.60 -6.57 -16.84
C CYS A 209 6.82 -6.05 -17.59
N SER A 210 6.64 -5.42 -18.76
CA SER A 210 7.73 -4.83 -19.55
C SER A 210 8.15 -3.47 -19.02
N THR A 211 7.25 -2.80 -18.29
CA THR A 211 7.51 -1.51 -17.66
C THR A 211 8.42 -1.70 -16.45
N ASN A 212 9.73 -1.76 -16.70
CA ASN A 212 10.74 -1.63 -15.66
C ASN A 212 10.78 -0.16 -15.23
N LEU A 213 10.03 0.20 -14.18
CA LEU A 213 10.03 1.55 -13.64
C LEU A 213 11.42 1.90 -13.08
N PHE A 214 12.17 2.58 -13.94
CA PHE A 214 13.27 3.52 -13.75
C PHE A 214 14.43 3.15 -12.82
N SER A 215 15.65 3.29 -13.38
CA SER A 215 16.89 3.41 -12.62
C SER A 215 16.71 4.37 -11.44
N SER A 216 17.32 4.04 -10.31
CA SER A 216 17.36 4.83 -9.07
C SER A 216 17.98 6.23 -9.20
N THR A 217 18.20 6.71 -10.42
CA THR A 217 18.86 7.96 -10.79
C THR A 217 17.89 9.11 -11.06
N LEU A 218 16.57 8.86 -11.16
CA LEU A 218 15.58 9.90 -11.42
C LEU A 218 15.03 10.54 -10.13
N ASP A 219 14.81 11.85 -10.19
CA ASP A 219 14.21 12.63 -9.11
C ASP A 219 12.80 12.12 -8.73
N SER A 220 12.42 12.27 -7.46
CA SER A 220 11.17 11.69 -6.93
C SER A 220 9.91 12.28 -7.56
N GLN A 221 9.90 13.55 -7.97
CA GLN A 221 8.73 14.14 -8.64
C GLN A 221 8.59 13.63 -10.07
N VAL A 222 9.71 13.52 -10.80
CA VAL A 222 9.74 13.02 -12.18
C VAL A 222 9.25 11.57 -12.22
N ARG A 223 9.71 10.73 -11.28
CA ARG A 223 9.23 9.33 -11.15
C ARG A 223 7.73 9.25 -10.91
N GLN A 224 7.15 10.15 -10.10
CA GLN A 224 5.72 10.15 -9.83
C GLN A 224 4.91 10.58 -11.07
N CYS A 225 5.39 11.56 -11.84
CA CYS A 225 4.74 11.98 -13.09
C CYS A 225 4.78 10.87 -14.14
N GLU A 226 5.93 10.23 -14.35
CA GLU A 226 6.06 9.11 -15.30
C GLU A 226 5.20 7.91 -14.88
N LEU A 227 5.16 7.60 -13.58
CA LEU A 227 4.29 6.55 -13.05
C LEU A 227 2.81 6.83 -13.31
N SER A 228 2.38 8.09 -13.12
CA SER A 228 1.00 8.51 -13.37
C SER A 228 0.66 8.37 -14.86
N PHE A 229 1.54 8.80 -15.74
CA PHE A 229 1.38 8.67 -17.19
C PHE A 229 1.30 7.20 -17.65
N LEU A 230 2.17 6.32 -17.13
CA LEU A 230 2.11 4.90 -17.43
C LEU A 230 0.83 4.24 -16.87
N ALA A 231 0.35 4.72 -15.73
CA ALA A 231 -0.89 4.24 -15.12
C ALA A 231 -2.13 4.62 -15.93
N GLU A 232 -2.12 5.78 -16.59
CA GLU A 232 -3.17 6.15 -17.57
C GLU A 232 -3.19 5.16 -18.75
N GLN A 233 -2.02 4.82 -19.32
CA GLN A 233 -1.95 3.81 -20.38
C GLN A 233 -2.48 2.44 -19.95
N VAL A 234 -2.22 2.04 -18.69
CA VAL A 234 -2.79 0.80 -18.13
C VAL A 234 -4.33 0.84 -18.14
N LEU A 235 -4.94 1.98 -17.81
CA LEU A 235 -6.40 2.15 -17.87
C LEU A 235 -6.92 2.10 -19.31
N ASP A 236 -6.21 2.70 -20.27
CA ASP A 236 -6.58 2.66 -21.69
C ASP A 236 -6.59 1.22 -22.23
N TYR A 237 -5.62 0.38 -21.83
CA TYR A 237 -5.61 -1.04 -22.17
C TYR A 237 -6.78 -1.84 -21.59
N MET A 238 -7.50 -1.30 -20.60
CA MET A 238 -8.63 -1.94 -19.93
C MET A 238 -10.00 -1.46 -20.40
N GLN A 239 -10.07 -0.40 -21.22
CA GLN A 239 -11.33 0.02 -21.81
C GLN A 239 -11.74 -0.98 -22.92
N PRO A 240 -12.99 -1.45 -22.95
CA PRO A 240 -13.49 -2.21 -24.09
C PRO A 240 -13.55 -1.29 -25.32
N TYR A 241 -12.95 -1.74 -26.43
CA TYR A 241 -13.10 -1.12 -27.75
C TYR A 241 -14.55 -1.16 -28.23
#